data_AF-A0A7W4V1E2-F1
#
_entry.id   AF-A0A7W4V1E2-F1
#
_cell.length_a   1.000
_cell.length_b   1.000
_cell.length_c   1.000
_cell.angle_alpha   90.00
_cell.angle_beta   90.00
_cell.angle_gamma   90.00
#
_symmetry.space_group_name_H-M   'P 1'
#
loop_
_entity.id
_entity.type
_entity.pdbx_description
1 polymer ?
#
loop_
_entity_poly.entity_id
_entity_poly.type
_entity_poly.pdbx_seq_one_letter_code
_entity_poly.pdbx_strand_id
1 'polypeptide(L)' 'MRTWGGLAHVTFVTDAFSLRIVGRNLASTLKADVLSLQALNMVAWEAAGDLSELTHYSDHGPNYLALV' A
#
# COMPACT_ATOMS: atom_id res chain seq x y z
N MET A 1 4.59 -13.77 -5.16
CA MET A 1 5.92 -14.39 -5.29
C MET A 1 6.01 -15.60 -4.38
N ARG A 2 6.59 -16.72 -4.82
CA ARG A 2 6.82 -17.89 -3.95
C ARG A 2 8.18 -17.69 -3.25
N THR A 3 8.19 -17.65 -1.93
CA THR A 3 9.40 -17.66 -1.11
C THR A 3 9.59 -19.06 -0.53
N TRP A 4 10.79 -19.35 -0.02
CA TRP A 4 11.09 -20.63 0.64
C TRP A 4 10.20 -20.88 1.87
N GLY A 5 9.56 -19.85 2.43
CA GLY A 5 8.62 -19.91 3.56
C GLY A 5 7.14 -19.78 3.19
N GLY A 6 6.75 -19.69 1.91
CA GLY A 6 5.34 -19.57 1.50
C GLY A 6 5.08 -18.60 0.34
N LEU A 7 3.89 -17.99 0.32
CA LEU A 7 3.55 -16.92 -0.63
C LEU A 7 3.85 -15.56 -0.01
N ALA A 8 4.40 -14.65 -0.81
CA ALA A 8 4.58 -13.24 -0.47
C ALA A 8 3.81 -12.36 -1.47
N HIS A 9 3.15 -11.34 -0.93
CA HIS A 9 2.34 -10.35 -1.62
C HIS A 9 2.96 -8.98 -1.40
N VAL A 10 2.96 -8.16 -2.44
CA VAL A 10 3.53 -6.81 -2.41
C VAL A 10 2.45 -5.82 -2.81
N THR A 11 2.37 -4.71 -2.08
CA THR A 11 1.60 -3.52 -2.48
C THR A 11 2.58 -2.40 -2.78
N PHE A 12 2.26 -1.60 -3.80
CA PHE A 12 2.95 -0.37 -4.14
C PHE A 12 1.98 0.81 -4.01
N VAL A 13 2.49 1.93 -3.50
CA VAL A 13 1.84 3.24 -3.55
C VAL A 13 2.58 4.07 -4.58
N THR A 14 1.86 4.61 -5.55
CA THR A 14 2.44 5.39 -6.65
C THR A 14 1.93 6.81 -6.63
N ASP A 15 2.83 7.76 -6.85
CA ASP A 15 2.45 9.12 -7.19
C ASP A 15 2.02 9.18 -8.66
N ALA A 16 0.76 9.53 -8.91
CA ALA A 16 0.16 9.49 -10.25
C ALA A 16 0.75 10.54 -11.20
N PHE A 17 1.25 11.66 -10.69
CA PHE A 17 1.82 12.75 -11.50
C PHE A 17 3.22 12.40 -12.02
N SER A 18 4.09 11.92 -11.13
CA SER A 18 5.50 11.63 -11.41
C SER A 18 5.77 10.17 -11.78
N LEU A 19 4.76 9.30 -11.67
CA LEU A 19 4.83 7.85 -11.88
C LEU A 19 5.88 7.17 -11.00
N ARG A 20 6.22 7.78 -9.87
CA ARG A 20 7.19 7.23 -8.92
C ARG A 20 6.50 6.31 -7.92
N ILE A 21 7.17 5.22 -7.56
CA ILE A 21 6.80 4.41 -6.39
C ILE A 21 7.25 5.19 -5.15
N VAL A 22 6.28 5.65 -4.36
CA VAL A 22 6.52 6.44 -3.14
C VAL A 22 6.43 5.58 -1.88
N GLY A 23 5.82 4.40 -1.96
CA GLY A 23 5.74 3.46 -0.85
C GLY A 23 5.59 2.03 -1.32
N ARG A 24 5.98 1.09 -0.45
CA ARG A 24 5.81 -0.35 -0.69
C ARG A 24 5.69 -1.11 0.61
N ASN A 25 4.98 -2.22 0.59
CA ASN A 25 5.00 -3.19 1.68
C ASN A 25 4.96 -4.62 1.14
N LEU A 26 5.57 -5.54 1.90
CA LEU A 26 5.62 -6.97 1.59
C LEU A 26 5.05 -7.76 2.77
N ALA A 27 4.03 -8.57 2.53
CA ALA A 27 3.41 -9.41 3.55
C ALA A 27 3.15 -10.83 3.05
N SER A 28 3.09 -11.79 3.98
CA SER A 28 2.69 -13.17 3.69
C SER A 28 1.17 -13.34 3.50
N THR A 29 0.40 -12.28 3.73
CA THR A 29 -1.08 -12.26 3.66
C THR A 29 -1.58 -11.12 2.79
N LEU A 30 -2.82 -11.23 2.31
CA LEU A 30 -3.52 -10.22 1.49
C LEU A 30 -4.42 -9.28 2.31
N LYS A 31 -4.39 -9.37 3.65
CA LYS A 31 -5.22 -8.51 4.50
C LYS A 31 -4.88 -7.03 4.31
N ALA A 32 -5.90 -6.19 4.17
CA ALA A 32 -5.77 -4.77 3.82
C ALA A 32 -5.00 -3.97 4.87
N ASP A 33 -5.29 -4.22 6.15
CA ASP A 33 -4.66 -3.60 7.32
C ASP A 33 -3.15 -3.90 7.41
N VAL A 34 -2.76 -5.12 7.03
CA VAL A 34 -1.36 -5.56 7.03
C VAL A 34 -0.65 -5.14 5.76
N LEU A 35 -1.20 -5.39 4.58
CA LEU A 35 -0.48 -5.19 3.32
C LEU A 35 -0.57 -3.75 2.83
N SER A 36 -1.77 -3.26 2.54
CA SER A 36 -1.97 -1.98 1.84
C SER A 36 -1.94 -0.78 2.77
N LEU A 37 -2.57 -0.88 3.94
CA LEU A 37 -2.64 0.22 4.90
C LEU A 37 -1.26 0.54 5.51
N GLN A 38 -0.42 -0.47 5.74
CA GLN A 38 0.96 -0.23 6.18
C GLN A 38 1.78 0.53 5.14
N ALA A 39 1.64 0.19 3.85
CA ALA A 39 2.32 0.93 2.78
C ALA A 39 1.84 2.39 2.73
N LEU A 40 0.53 2.62 2.87
CA LEU A 40 -0.04 3.96 2.89
C LEU A 40 0.41 4.78 4.12
N ASN A 41 0.43 4.16 5.30
CA ASN A 41 0.89 4.79 6.53
C ASN A 41 2.37 5.18 6.45
N MET A 42 3.22 4.32 5.88
CA MET A 42 4.63 4.64 5.64
C MET A 42 4.77 5.90 4.78
N VAL A 43 4.03 6.00 3.69
CA VAL A 43 4.03 7.20 2.82
C VAL A 43 3.54 8.42 3.57
N ALA A 44 2.46 8.29 4.35
CA ALA A 44 1.92 9.40 5.14
C ALA A 44 2.92 9.92 6.17
N TRP A 45 3.68 9.03 6.82
CA TRP A 45 4.76 9.42 7.74
C TRP A 45 5.94 10.07 7.01
N GLU A 46 6.33 9.58 5.84
CA GLU A 46 7.48 10.11 5.08
C GLU A 46 7.19 11.44 4.37
N ALA A 47 5.94 11.69 3.98
CA ALA A 47 5.54 12.89 3.27
C ALA A 47 5.81 14.19 4.06
N ALA A 48 5.89 14.11 5.41
CA ALA A 48 6.26 15.19 6.34
C ALA A 48 5.53 16.54 6.16
N GLY A 49 4.49 16.57 5.32
CA GLY A 49 3.77 17.76 4.88
C GLY A 49 2.25 17.53 4.93
N ASP A 50 1.50 18.55 4.55
CA ASP A 50 0.04 18.47 4.56
C ASP A 50 -0.46 17.50 3.49
N LEU A 51 -1.27 16.52 3.93
CA LEU A 51 -1.90 15.51 3.09
C LEU A 51 -3.33 15.88 2.70
N SER A 52 -3.86 17.03 3.18
CA SER A 52 -5.26 17.44 2.99
C SER A 52 -5.67 17.54 1.52
N GLU A 53 -4.74 17.90 0.64
CA GLU A 53 -4.94 18.04 -0.81
C GLU A 53 -4.67 16.73 -1.58
N LEU A 54 -4.26 15.65 -0.91
CA LEU A 54 -4.00 14.36 -1.54
C LEU A 54 -5.22 13.45 -1.50
N THR A 55 -5.59 12.92 -2.66
CA THR A 55 -6.64 11.90 -2.78
C THR A 55 -6.00 10.53 -2.99
N HIS A 56 -6.27 9.60 -2.07
CA HIS A 56 -5.88 8.20 -2.25
C HIS A 56 -6.86 7.49 -3.19
N TYR A 57 -6.36 6.92 -4.28
CA TYR A 57 -7.13 6.10 -5.22
C TYR A 57 -6.68 4.64 -5.11
N SER A 58 -7.61 3.76 -4.76
CA SER A 58 -7.45 2.31 -4.85
C SER A 58 -8.51 1.75 -5.79
N ASP A 59 -8.16 0.70 -6.52
CA ASP A 59 -9.20 -0.12 -7.13
C ASP A 59 -10.06 -0.77 -6.03
N HIS A 60 -11.30 -1.12 -6.37
CA HIS A 60 -12.24 -1.80 -5.48
C HIS A 60 -11.90 -3.29 -5.31
N GLY A 61 -10.61 -3.63 -5.33
CA GLY A 61 -10.14 -4.99 -5.15
C GLY A 61 -10.44 -5.52 -3.74
N PRO A 62 -10.62 -6.84 -3.59
CA PRO A 62 -10.90 -7.48 -2.30
C PRO A 62 -9.80 -7.26 -1.26
N ASN A 63 -8.59 -6.92 -1.69
CA ASN A 63 -7.42 -6.69 -0.83
C ASN A 63 -7.39 -5.27 -0.21
N TYR A 64 -8.26 -4.35 -0.65
CA TYR A 64 -8.39 -3.01 -0.09
C TYR A 64 -9.72 -2.82 0.65
N LEU A 65 -10.80 -3.41 0.13
CA LEU A 65 -12.13 -3.36 0.76
C LEU A 65 -12.32 -4.33 1.94
N ALA A 66 -11.39 -5.28 2.15
CA ALA A 66 -11.41 -6.17 3.32
C ALA A 66 -10.81 -5.50 4.57
N LEU A 67 -11.25 -4.29 4.89
CA LEU A 67 -11.14 -3.71 6.23
C LEU A 67 -12.36 -4.20 7.01
N VAL A 68 -12.22 -5.32 7.73
CA VAL A 68 -13.26 -5.85 8.63
C VAL A 68 -12.78 -5.78 10.07
#